data_AF-A0A7V6U1E6-F1
#
_entry.id   AF-A0A7V6U1E6-F1
#
_cell.length_a   1.000
_cell.length_b   1.000
_cell.length_c   1.000
_cell.angle_alpha   90.00
_cell.angle_beta   90.00
_cell.angle_gamma   90.00
#
_symmetry.space_group_name_H-M   'P 1'
#
loop_
_entity.id
_entity.type
_entity.pdbx_description
1 polymer ?
#
loop_
_entity_poly.entity_id
_entity_poly.type
_entity_poly.pdbx_seq_one_letter_code
_entity_poly.pdbx_strand_id
1 'polypeptide(L)'
;SIIQNEISEELARKSASILMIPYELVRSEQPALSFNGVRSPMIRKAIRIFEETLEDPVPMIDVARRLGISVRQMERGFKLALERTAFEVREELRVKKAKELLSETSLSLLEVAVASGFTDTRSMNRSFSRQKQKAPREYRKQR
;
A
#
# COMPACT_ATOMS: atom_id res chain seq x y z
N SER A 1 21.42 -6.83 38.65
CA SER A 1 20.01 -7.04 38.97
C SER A 1 19.40 -8.04 38.00
N ILE A 2 19.16 -9.26 38.48
CA ILE A 2 18.77 -10.44 37.68
C ILE A 2 17.28 -10.39 37.25
N ILE A 3 16.50 -9.48 37.85
CA ILE A 3 15.04 -9.40 37.67
C ILE A 3 14.60 -8.69 36.36
N GLN A 4 15.46 -7.94 35.66
CA GLN A 4 15.07 -7.31 34.39
C GLN A 4 15.20 -8.22 33.15
N ASN A 5 15.96 -9.31 33.24
CA ASN A 5 16.18 -10.19 32.09
C ASN A 5 15.09 -11.27 31.94
N GLU A 6 14.52 -11.75 33.04
CA GLU A 6 13.50 -12.82 33.00
C GLU A 6 12.13 -12.33 32.49
N ILE A 7 11.75 -11.08 32.76
CA ILE A 7 10.49 -10.51 32.27
C ILE A 7 10.52 -10.32 30.74
N SER A 8 11.71 -10.21 30.15
CA SER A 8 11.91 -10.05 28.71
C SER A 8 11.77 -11.37 27.94
N GLU A 9 12.16 -12.50 28.54
CA GLU A 9 12.07 -13.83 27.92
C GLU A 9 10.66 -14.42 27.93
N GLU A 10 9.88 -14.18 28.99
CA GLU A 10 8.50 -14.69 29.08
C GLU A 10 7.56 -13.93 28.12
N LEU A 11 7.78 -12.63 27.95
CA LEU A 11 7.01 -11.82 26.99
C LEU A 11 7.36 -12.18 25.54
N ALA A 12 8.61 -12.59 25.27
CA ALA A 12 9.03 -13.12 23.98
C ALA A 12 8.39 -14.49 23.68
N ARG A 13 8.32 -15.41 24.67
CA ARG A 13 7.68 -16.72 24.48
C ARG A 13 6.16 -16.65 24.28
N LYS A 14 5.45 -15.72 24.94
CA LYS A 14 4.00 -15.54 24.76
C LYS A 14 3.63 -14.73 23.51
N SER A 15 4.56 -13.94 22.96
CA SER A 15 4.31 -13.11 21.77
C SER A 15 4.84 -13.72 20.47
N ALA A 16 5.38 -14.94 20.52
CA ALA A 16 5.99 -15.66 19.40
C ALA A 16 5.01 -16.21 18.35
N SER A 17 3.69 -16.04 18.50
CA SER A 17 2.71 -16.62 17.58
C SER A 17 2.36 -15.77 16.35
N ILE A 18 2.85 -14.53 16.24
CA ILE A 18 2.54 -13.66 15.08
C ILE A 18 3.81 -12.95 14.56
N LEU A 19 4.77 -13.75 14.10
CA LEU A 19 5.73 -13.44 13.02
C LEU A 19 6.58 -12.14 13.15
N MET A 20 7.71 -12.24 13.86
CA MET A 20 8.90 -11.46 13.52
C MET A 20 9.65 -12.20 12.40
N ILE A 21 9.55 -11.70 11.17
CA ILE A 21 10.61 -11.90 10.20
C ILE A 21 11.84 -11.11 10.73
N PRO A 22 13.05 -11.69 10.77
CA PRO A 22 14.25 -10.96 11.16
C PRO A 22 14.36 -9.67 10.32
N TYR A 23 14.50 -8.53 11.01
CA TYR A 23 14.50 -7.19 10.41
C TYR A 23 15.48 -7.04 9.22
N GLU A 24 16.55 -7.84 9.22
CA GLU A 24 17.59 -7.85 8.18
C GLU A 24 17.16 -8.55 6.87
N LEU A 25 16.23 -9.51 6.92
CA LEU A 25 15.73 -10.22 5.75
C LEU A 25 14.66 -9.45 4.96
N VAL A 26 14.06 -8.41 5.55
CA VAL A 26 13.04 -7.55 4.89
C VAL A 26 13.68 -6.60 3.86
N ARG A 27 15.01 -6.44 3.91
CA ARG A 27 15.72 -5.44 3.10
C ARG A 27 16.02 -5.87 1.66
N SER A 28 16.01 -7.18 1.36
CA SER A 28 16.35 -7.69 0.02
C SER A 28 15.15 -8.10 -0.83
N GLU A 29 13.99 -8.41 -0.25
CA GLU A 29 12.75 -8.63 -0.99
C GLU A 29 11.58 -8.11 -0.16
N GLN A 30 11.10 -6.90 -0.46
CA GLN A 30 9.86 -6.44 0.15
C GLN A 30 8.73 -7.39 -0.28
N PRO A 31 8.07 -8.11 0.65
CA PRO A 31 6.85 -8.81 0.31
C PRO A 31 5.84 -7.75 -0.15
N ALA A 32 5.22 -7.99 -1.30
CA ALA A 32 4.28 -7.07 -1.91
C ALA A 32 3.17 -6.68 -0.92
N LEU A 33 3.30 -5.51 -0.29
CA LEU A 33 2.28 -4.76 0.45
C LEU A 33 1.19 -5.64 1.08
N SER A 34 1.51 -6.29 2.19
CA SER A 34 0.52 -6.94 3.04
C SER A 34 0.08 -5.96 4.13
N PHE A 35 -1.12 -5.38 3.99
CA PHE A 35 -1.72 -4.54 5.03
C PHE A 35 -2.30 -5.35 6.20
N ASN A 36 -2.04 -6.66 6.26
CA ASN A 36 -2.53 -7.56 7.29
C ASN A 36 -2.07 -7.17 8.70
N GLY A 37 -1.03 -6.33 8.84
CA GLY A 37 -0.57 -5.77 10.12
C GLY A 37 -1.27 -4.49 10.60
N VAL A 38 -2.16 -3.89 9.80
CA VAL A 38 -2.83 -2.63 10.18
C VAL A 38 -3.88 -2.90 11.24
N ARG A 39 -3.62 -2.50 12.49
CA ARG A 39 -4.53 -2.75 13.63
C ARG A 39 -5.79 -1.86 13.61
N SER A 40 -5.71 -0.66 13.03
CA SER A 40 -6.84 0.27 12.97
C SER A 40 -7.94 -0.20 12.01
N PRO A 41 -9.16 -0.53 12.50
CA PRO A 41 -10.27 -0.92 11.63
C PRO A 41 -10.67 0.17 10.63
N MET A 42 -10.50 1.44 11.01
CA MET A 42 -10.78 2.59 10.15
C MET A 42 -9.83 2.63 8.94
N ILE A 43 -8.53 2.39 9.15
CA ILE A 43 -7.55 2.38 8.05
C ILE A 43 -7.77 1.18 7.13
N ARG A 44 -8.10 0.01 7.68
CA ARG A 44 -8.47 -1.16 6.85
C ARG A 44 -9.68 -0.87 5.97
N LYS A 45 -10.73 -0.23 6.52
CA LYS A 45 -11.90 0.19 5.73
C LYS A 45 -11.53 1.21 4.65
N ALA A 46 -10.68 2.18 4.97
CA ALA A 46 -10.22 3.17 4.00
C ALA A 46 -9.45 2.52 2.82
N ILE A 47 -8.51 1.61 3.12
CA ILE A 47 -7.75 0.86 2.12
C ILE A 47 -8.69 0.04 1.24
N ARG A 48 -9.66 -0.66 1.85
CA ARG A 48 -10.66 -1.43 1.10
C ARG A 48 -11.46 -0.55 0.15
N ILE A 49 -11.89 0.64 0.59
CA ILE A 49 -12.56 1.61 -0.31
C ILE A 49 -11.62 1.98 -1.46
N PHE A 50 -10.35 2.24 -1.20
CA PHE A 50 -9.40 2.55 -2.28
C PHE A 50 -9.29 1.41 -3.29
N GLU A 51 -9.16 0.16 -2.82
CA GLU A 51 -9.08 -1.04 -3.67
C GLU A 51 -10.34 -1.24 -4.53
N GLU A 52 -11.53 -1.06 -3.93
CA GLU A 52 -12.82 -1.19 -4.60
C GLU A 52 -13.07 -0.07 -5.62
N THR A 53 -12.45 1.10 -5.43
CA THR A 53 -12.60 2.26 -6.32
C THR A 53 -11.30 2.61 -7.06
N LEU A 54 -10.44 1.64 -7.37
CA LEU A 54 -9.18 1.95 -8.05
C LEU A 54 -9.40 2.44 -9.48
N GLU A 55 -10.24 1.77 -10.24
CA GLU A 55 -10.50 2.11 -11.65
C GLU A 55 -11.24 3.44 -11.81
N ASP A 56 -12.19 3.71 -10.90
CA ASP A 56 -12.90 4.99 -10.80
C ASP A 56 -12.70 5.62 -9.40
N PRO A 57 -11.58 6.36 -9.19
CA PRO A 57 -11.24 6.91 -7.89
C PRO A 57 -12.21 7.96 -7.39
N VAL A 58 -12.82 7.69 -6.24
CA VAL A 58 -13.61 8.72 -5.54
C VAL A 58 -12.70 9.78 -4.87
N PRO A 59 -13.18 11.03 -4.73
CA PRO A 59 -12.49 12.06 -3.97
C PRO A 59 -12.21 11.64 -2.52
N MET A 60 -11.07 12.09 -1.96
CA MET A 60 -10.68 11.79 -0.57
C MET A 60 -11.71 12.26 0.47
N ILE A 61 -12.42 13.35 0.17
CA ILE A 61 -13.52 13.84 1.00
C ILE A 61 -14.69 12.86 1.06
N ASP A 62 -14.98 12.16 -0.03
CA ASP A 62 -16.06 11.18 -0.09
C ASP A 62 -15.67 9.88 0.61
N VAL A 63 -14.39 9.48 0.56
CA VAL A 63 -13.88 8.37 1.37
C VAL A 63 -14.02 8.68 2.85
N ALA A 64 -13.58 9.86 3.28
CA ALA A 64 -13.71 10.29 4.67
C ALA A 64 -15.20 10.34 5.11
N ARG A 65 -16.09 10.83 4.24
CA ARG A 65 -17.55 10.84 4.48
C ARG A 65 -18.10 9.43 4.66
N ARG A 66 -17.74 8.48 3.79
CA ARG A 66 -18.16 7.06 3.91
C ARG A 66 -17.66 6.40 5.20
N LEU A 67 -16.54 6.87 5.74
CA LEU A 67 -15.97 6.41 7.01
C LEU A 67 -16.58 7.12 8.24
N GLY A 68 -17.38 8.18 8.04
CA GLY A 68 -17.94 8.98 9.14
C GLY A 68 -16.91 9.85 9.85
N ILE A 69 -15.83 10.25 9.18
CA ILE A 69 -14.73 11.04 9.77
C ILE A 69 -14.35 12.23 8.89
N SER A 70 -13.60 13.17 9.45
CA SER A 70 -12.97 14.23 8.66
C SER A 70 -11.76 13.72 7.88
N VAL A 71 -11.44 14.38 6.76
CA VAL A 71 -10.21 14.12 5.98
C VAL A 71 -8.97 14.24 6.87
N ARG A 72 -8.94 15.21 7.79
CA ARG A 72 -7.83 15.39 8.73
C ARG A 72 -7.64 14.20 9.66
N GLN A 73 -8.74 13.62 10.17
CA GLN A 73 -8.68 12.40 10.99
C GLN A 73 -8.20 11.20 10.19
N MET A 74 -8.67 11.08 8.93
CA MET A 74 -8.20 10.05 8.02
C MET A 74 -6.69 10.17 7.80
N GLU A 75 -6.19 11.35 7.40
CA GLU A 75 -4.76 11.59 7.18
C GLU A 75 -3.92 11.33 8.42
N ARG A 76 -4.36 11.81 9.60
CA ARG A 76 -3.69 11.51 10.87
C ARG A 76 -3.65 10.00 11.14
N GLY A 77 -4.75 9.30 10.87
CA GLY A 77 -4.82 7.85 11.04
C GLY A 77 -3.84 7.11 10.12
N PHE A 78 -3.74 7.51 8.86
CA PHE A 78 -2.78 6.96 7.91
C PHE A 78 -1.34 7.25 8.35
N LYS A 79 -1.03 8.48 8.79
CA LYS A 79 0.30 8.84 9.28
C LYS A 79 0.70 8.06 10.54
N LEU A 80 -0.22 7.84 11.47
CA LEU A 80 0.06 7.05 12.68
C LEU A 80 0.18 5.55 12.43
N ALA A 81 -0.60 5.01 11.49
CA ALA A 81 -0.63 3.57 11.26
C ALA A 81 0.41 3.09 10.23
N LEU A 82 0.77 3.94 9.27
CA LEU A 82 1.56 3.57 8.09
C LEU A 82 2.68 4.57 7.76
N GLU A 83 2.85 5.63 8.55
CA GLU A 83 3.80 6.74 8.30
C GLU A 83 3.59 7.47 6.95
N ARG A 84 2.43 7.24 6.33
CA ARG A 84 2.09 7.68 4.98
C ARG A 84 0.79 8.46 4.98
N THR A 85 0.57 9.26 3.95
CA THR A 85 -0.71 9.92 3.68
C THR A 85 -1.69 8.94 3.04
N ALA A 86 -2.98 9.25 3.13
CA ALA A 86 -4.01 8.49 2.43
C ALA A 86 -3.77 8.49 0.90
N PHE A 87 -3.31 9.64 0.37
CA PHE A 87 -2.98 9.81 -1.03
C PHE A 87 -1.82 8.90 -1.49
N GLU A 88 -0.72 8.85 -0.73
CA GLU A 88 0.44 8.00 -1.04
C GLU A 88 0.04 6.52 -1.11
N VAL A 89 -0.74 6.06 -0.13
CA VAL A 89 -1.22 4.66 -0.11
C VAL A 89 -2.10 4.35 -1.32
N ARG A 90 -3.00 5.26 -1.72
CA ARG A 90 -3.81 5.07 -2.93
C ARG A 90 -2.95 5.05 -4.20
N GLU A 91 -1.96 5.93 -4.32
CA GLU A 91 -1.02 5.93 -5.46
C GLU A 91 -0.26 4.62 -5.58
N GLU A 92 0.09 3.97 -4.48
CA GLU A 92 0.78 2.69 -4.49
C GLU A 92 -0.10 1.53 -4.91
N LEU A 93 -1.35 1.50 -4.45
CA LEU A 93 -2.35 0.55 -4.94
C LEU A 93 -2.50 0.66 -6.46
N ARG A 94 -2.58 1.88 -7.00
CA ARG A 94 -2.70 2.12 -8.45
C ARG A 94 -1.47 1.63 -9.21
N VAL A 95 -0.26 1.92 -8.72
CA VAL A 95 0.99 1.43 -9.33
C VAL A 95 1.11 -0.09 -9.22
N LYS A 96 0.66 -0.70 -8.12
CA LYS A 96 0.60 -2.15 -7.95
C LYS A 96 -0.31 -2.79 -9.00
N LYS A 97 -1.52 -2.26 -9.18
CA LYS A 97 -2.45 -2.73 -10.22
C LYS A 97 -1.87 -2.58 -11.63
N ALA A 98 -1.24 -1.44 -11.92
CA ALA A 98 -0.58 -1.23 -13.20
C ALA A 98 0.54 -2.26 -13.44
N LYS A 99 1.33 -2.58 -12.40
CA LYS A 99 2.38 -3.60 -12.47
C LYS A 99 1.79 -4.98 -12.81
N GLU A 100 0.73 -5.39 -12.12
CA GLU A 100 0.04 -6.66 -12.37
C GLU A 100 -0.47 -6.73 -13.82
N LEU A 101 -1.18 -5.70 -14.29
CA LEU A 101 -1.69 -5.64 -15.66
C LEU A 101 -0.58 -5.64 -16.72
N LEU A 102 0.54 -4.95 -16.48
CA LEU A 102 1.69 -4.95 -17.38
C LEU A 102 2.33 -6.33 -17.49
N SER A 103 2.37 -7.09 -16.39
CA SER A 103 2.97 -8.42 -16.31
C SER A 103 2.05 -9.52 -16.86
N GLU A 104 0.75 -9.40 -16.65
CA GLU A 104 -0.20 -10.51 -16.91
C GLU A 104 -0.91 -10.36 -18.26
N THR A 105 -1.06 -9.15 -18.78
CA THR A 105 -1.90 -8.87 -19.96
C THR A 105 -1.12 -8.25 -21.12
N SER A 106 -1.75 -8.21 -22.30
CA SER A 106 -1.28 -7.53 -23.51
C SER A 106 -1.89 -6.14 -23.72
N LEU A 107 -2.62 -5.60 -22.72
CA LEU A 107 -3.29 -4.29 -22.79
C LEU A 107 -2.32 -3.18 -23.22
N SER A 108 -2.79 -2.21 -23.99
CA SER A 108 -2.02 -0.99 -24.28
C SER A 108 -1.72 -0.21 -22.98
N LEU A 109 -0.72 0.68 -23.01
CA LEU A 109 -0.42 1.52 -21.84
C LEU A 109 -1.59 2.42 -21.44
N LEU A 110 -2.41 2.82 -22.41
CA LEU A 110 -3.61 3.61 -22.16
C LEU A 110 -4.65 2.79 -21.39
N GLU A 111 -4.92 1.57 -21.83
CA GLU A 111 -5.84 0.66 -21.14
C GLU A 111 -5.34 0.31 -19.74
N VAL A 112 -4.03 0.07 -19.57
CA VAL A 112 -3.43 -0.14 -18.23
C VAL A 112 -3.59 1.09 -17.35
N ALA A 113 -3.41 2.30 -17.89
CA ALA A 113 -3.58 3.54 -17.15
C ALA A 113 -5.02 3.65 -16.64
N VAL A 114 -6.02 3.51 -17.52
CA VAL A 114 -7.44 3.57 -17.19
C VAL A 114 -7.82 2.50 -16.16
N ALA A 115 -7.47 1.23 -16.41
CA ALA A 115 -7.81 0.11 -15.53
C ALA A 115 -7.10 0.17 -14.16
N SER A 116 -6.05 0.99 -14.02
CA SER A 116 -5.36 1.27 -12.75
C SER A 116 -5.75 2.62 -12.14
N GLY A 117 -6.77 3.27 -12.69
CA GLY A 117 -7.34 4.52 -12.20
C GLY A 117 -6.67 5.79 -12.67
N PHE A 118 -5.66 5.74 -13.55
CA PHE A 118 -4.96 6.91 -14.09
C PHE A 118 -5.76 7.62 -15.17
N THR A 119 -5.77 8.95 -15.10
CA THR A 119 -6.43 9.82 -16.08
C THR A 119 -5.75 9.75 -17.44
N ASP A 120 -4.46 9.46 -17.45
CA ASP A 120 -3.65 9.40 -18.66
C ASP A 120 -2.36 8.60 -18.43
N THR A 121 -1.69 8.25 -19.52
CA THR A 121 -0.44 7.50 -19.49
C THR A 121 0.73 8.29 -18.90
N ARG A 122 0.71 9.63 -18.95
CA ARG A 122 1.80 10.48 -18.44
C ARG A 122 1.81 10.48 -16.90
N SER A 123 0.66 10.62 -16.27
CA SER A 123 0.47 10.54 -14.82
C SER A 123 0.83 9.13 -14.31
N MET A 124 0.37 8.08 -15.01
CA MET A 124 0.78 6.71 -14.72
C MET A 124 2.30 6.54 -14.79
N ASN A 125 2.94 6.95 -15.89
CA ASN A 125 4.39 6.84 -16.06
C ASN A 125 5.15 7.55 -14.93
N ARG A 126 4.75 8.78 -14.57
CA ARG A 126 5.38 9.54 -13.48
C ARG A 126 5.25 8.81 -12.15
N SER A 127 4.08 8.27 -11.83
CA SER A 127 3.87 7.55 -10.57
C SER A 127 4.61 6.22 -10.54
N PHE A 128 4.56 5.47 -11.63
CA PHE A 128 5.22 4.18 -11.76
C PHE A 128 6.74 4.31 -11.68
N SER A 129 7.36 5.23 -12.42
CA SER A 129 8.80 5.45 -12.37
C SER A 129 9.27 5.91 -10.99
N ARG A 130 8.50 6.78 -10.31
CA ARG A 130 8.81 7.21 -8.94
C ARG A 130 8.85 6.03 -7.96
N GLN A 131 7.97 5.06 -8.12
CA GLN A 131 7.84 3.93 -7.19
C GLN A 131 8.65 2.69 -7.59
N LYS A 132 8.89 2.46 -8.88
CA LYS A 132 9.56 1.25 -9.41
C LYS A 132 10.94 1.52 -9.99
N GLN A 133 11.37 2.78 -10.03
CA GLN A 133 12.66 3.22 -10.58
C GLN A 133 12.89 2.79 -12.05
N LYS A 134 11.81 2.46 -12.76
CA LYS A 134 11.79 2.00 -14.16
C LYS A 134 10.52 2.50 -14.83
N ALA A 135 10.56 2.76 -16.13
CA ALA A 135 9.35 3.14 -16.86
C ALA A 135 8.45 1.91 -17.13
N PRO A 136 7.10 2.07 -17.18
CA PRO A 136 6.18 0.97 -17.49
C PRO A 136 6.52 0.18 -18.76
N ARG A 137 6.98 0.86 -19.81
CA ARG A 137 7.41 0.23 -21.07
C ARG A 137 8.60 -0.69 -20.88
N GLU A 138 9.59 -0.24 -20.11
CA GLU A 138 10.79 -1.02 -19.83
C GLU A 138 10.46 -2.21 -18.94
N TYR A 139 9.55 -2.01 -17.98
CA TYR A 139 9.05 -3.06 -17.11
C TYR A 139 8.39 -4.19 -17.90
N ARG A 140 7.54 -3.86 -18.89
CA ARG A 140 6.89 -4.86 -19.76
C ARG A 140 7.87 -5.67 -20.61
N LYS A 141 8.97 -5.06 -21.08
CA LYS A 141 9.99 -5.76 -21.89
C LYS A 141 10.79 -6.81 -21.10
N GLN A 142 10.67 -6.82 -19.77
CA GLN A 142 11.35 -7.75 -18.87
C GLN A 142 10.44 -8.95 -18.48
N ARG A 143 9.25 -9.06 -19.06
CA ARG A 143 8.39 -10.24 -18.98
C ARG A 143 8.92 -11.35 -19.88
#